data_AF-A0A8C0JJA9-F1
#
_entry.id   AF-A0A8C0JJA9-F1
#
_cell.length_a   1.000
_cell.length_b   1.000
_cell.length_c   1.000
_cell.angle_alpha   90.00
_cell.angle_beta   90.00
_cell.angle_gamma   90.00
#
_symmetry.space_group_name_H-M   'P 1'
#
loop_
_entity.id
_entity.type
_entity.pdbx_description
1 polymer ?
#
loop_
_entity_poly.entity_id
_entity_poly.type
_entity_poly.pdbx_seq_one_letter_code
_entity_poly.pdbx_strand_id
1 'polypeptide(L)'
;LFSLCASVIVSIAISSNSLMLSSVVSGLLNEEIEMELGRISSRNLGRDDRVIGNHGKEARFPFLDENVVSFLNSLPVWKKADLTLPRGIGEKLILRLAAVELGLTACALLPKRAMQFGSRIAKMEKNNEKASDKCGRLQVISLEDLSIEKEIEV
;
A
#
# COMPACT_ATOMS: atom_id res chain seq x y z
N LEU A 1 0.94 6.30 -6.87
CA LEU A 1 0.20 5.16 -7.46
C LEU A 1 0.29 3.83 -6.67
N PHE A 2 1.31 3.58 -5.85
CA PHE A 2 1.60 2.22 -5.32
C PHE A 2 1.56 2.03 -3.78
N SER A 3 0.89 2.94 -3.07
CA SER A 3 0.59 2.80 -1.63
C SER A 3 -0.79 2.15 -1.40
N LEU A 4 -1.77 2.41 -2.29
CA LEU A 4 -3.12 1.87 -2.11
C LEU A 4 -3.25 0.36 -2.33
N CYS A 5 -2.50 -0.21 -3.28
CA CYS A 5 -2.45 -1.68 -3.41
C CYS A 5 -1.61 -2.36 -2.31
N ALA A 6 -1.13 -1.63 -1.29
CA ALA A 6 -0.27 -2.17 -0.25
C ALA A 6 -1.01 -2.49 1.06
N SER A 7 -2.14 -1.85 1.39
CA SER A 7 -2.83 -2.18 2.66
C SER A 7 -3.84 -3.30 2.54
N VAL A 8 -4.47 -3.49 1.38
CA VAL A 8 -5.47 -4.56 1.18
C VAL A 8 -4.87 -5.99 1.15
N ILE A 9 -3.54 -6.16 1.16
CA ILE A 9 -2.89 -7.48 0.90
C ILE A 9 -1.83 -7.87 1.95
N VAL A 10 -1.54 -7.07 2.98
CA VAL A 10 -0.43 -7.33 3.92
C VAL A 10 -0.77 -8.23 5.12
N SER A 11 -2.04 -8.61 5.36
CA SER A 11 -2.38 -9.35 6.60
C SER A 11 -2.43 -10.89 6.53
N ILE A 12 -2.18 -11.56 5.41
CA ILE A 12 -2.38 -13.04 5.35
C ILE A 12 -1.03 -13.76 5.20
N ALA A 13 -0.36 -13.93 6.33
CA ALA A 13 0.60 -15.00 6.54
C ALA A 13 -0.09 -16.11 7.34
N ILE A 14 -0.69 -17.10 6.66
CA ILE A 14 -1.10 -18.35 7.31
C ILE A 14 -0.35 -19.51 6.66
N SER A 15 0.46 -20.14 7.49
CA SER A 15 1.22 -21.36 7.25
C SER A 15 0.29 -22.55 6.98
N SER A 16 0.54 -23.23 5.86
CA SER A 16 0.33 -24.65 5.54
C SER A 16 -0.70 -25.48 6.34
N ASN A 17 -1.84 -25.82 5.72
CA ASN A 17 -2.31 -27.22 5.56
C ASN A 17 -3.60 -27.35 4.71
N SER A 18 -3.67 -28.44 3.95
CA SER A 18 -4.37 -28.57 2.66
C SER A 18 -5.86 -28.96 2.76
N LEU A 19 -6.66 -28.41 1.83
CA LEU A 19 -7.99 -28.85 1.33
C LEU A 19 -9.28 -28.49 2.12
N MET A 20 -9.35 -28.57 3.44
CA MET A 20 -10.54 -28.08 4.20
C MET A 20 -10.53 -26.54 4.41
N LEU A 21 -9.39 -25.92 4.09
CA LEU A 21 -9.10 -24.49 4.29
C LEU A 21 -9.65 -23.60 3.17
N SER A 22 -9.98 -24.12 1.98
CA SER A 22 -10.25 -23.28 0.80
C SER A 22 -11.45 -22.33 0.97
N SER A 23 -12.59 -22.84 1.44
CA SER A 23 -13.79 -22.02 1.67
C SER A 23 -13.64 -21.08 2.86
N VAL A 24 -13.04 -21.55 3.96
CA VAL A 24 -12.79 -20.76 5.17
C VAL A 24 -11.79 -19.64 4.91
N VAL A 25 -10.67 -19.93 4.22
CA VAL A 25 -9.67 -18.93 3.83
C VAL A 25 -10.26 -17.92 2.86
N SER A 26 -11.09 -18.35 1.91
CA SER A 26 -11.78 -17.43 1.01
C SER A 26 -12.77 -16.53 1.76
N GLY A 27 -13.44 -17.04 2.80
CA GLY A 27 -14.33 -16.25 3.67
C GLY A 27 -13.56 -15.19 4.47
N LEU A 28 -12.51 -15.61 5.18
CA LEU A 28 -11.64 -14.70 5.96
C LEU A 28 -10.97 -13.63 5.08
N LEU A 29 -10.57 -14.00 3.87
CA LEU A 29 -9.98 -13.07 2.91
C LEU A 29 -11.00 -12.02 2.42
N ASN A 30 -12.27 -12.39 2.25
CA ASN A 30 -13.31 -11.42 1.90
C ASN A 30 -13.56 -10.42 3.03
N GLU A 31 -13.68 -10.90 4.28
CA GLU A 31 -13.87 -10.04 5.46
C GLU A 31 -12.72 -9.05 5.64
N GLU A 32 -11.48 -9.51 5.49
CA GLU A 32 -10.30 -8.65 5.59
C GLU A 32 -10.27 -7.60 4.46
N ILE A 33 -10.60 -7.99 3.22
CA ILE A 33 -10.68 -7.05 2.09
C ILE A 33 -11.73 -5.97 2.36
N GLU A 34 -12.91 -6.35 2.84
CA GLU A 34 -13.99 -5.41 3.15
C GLU A 34 -13.60 -4.46 4.28
N MET A 35 -12.98 -4.98 5.34
CA MET A 35 -12.50 -4.18 6.46
C MET A 35 -11.45 -3.15 6.02
N GLU A 36 -10.50 -3.55 5.17
CA GLU A 36 -9.46 -2.65 4.64
C GLU A 36 -10.06 -1.58 3.71
N LEU A 37 -11.01 -1.94 2.85
CA LEU A 37 -11.74 -0.97 2.01
C LEU A 37 -12.46 0.07 2.86
N GLY A 38 -13.12 -0.33 3.96
CA GLY A 38 -13.81 0.59 4.87
C GLY A 38 -12.89 1.57 5.61
N ARG A 39 -11.59 1.30 5.70
CA ARG A 39 -10.62 2.09 6.49
C ARG A 39 -9.53 2.77 5.65
N ILE A 40 -9.45 2.50 4.34
CA ILE A 40 -8.37 3.00 3.48
C ILE A 40 -8.32 4.53 3.43
N SER A 41 -9.48 5.19 3.55
CA SER A 41 -9.64 6.64 3.55
C SER A 41 -8.91 7.31 4.71
N SER A 42 -9.20 6.90 5.94
CA SER A 42 -8.65 7.50 7.15
C SER A 42 -7.22 7.07 7.44
N ARG A 43 -6.78 5.91 6.93
CA ARG A 43 -5.42 5.39 7.14
C ARG A 43 -4.44 5.85 6.07
N ASN A 44 -4.54 5.27 4.88
CA ASN A 44 -3.55 5.47 3.82
C ASN A 44 -3.76 6.79 3.12
N LEU A 45 -4.99 7.01 2.65
CA LEU A 45 -5.30 8.15 1.80
C LEU A 45 -5.18 9.47 2.56
N GLY A 46 -5.64 9.54 3.80
CA GLY A 46 -5.52 10.76 4.60
C GLY A 46 -4.07 11.21 4.79
N ARG A 47 -3.12 10.26 4.95
CA ARG A 47 -1.69 10.60 5.03
C ARG A 47 -1.16 11.06 3.67
N ASP A 48 -1.42 10.27 2.63
CA ASP A 48 -0.88 10.53 1.29
C ASP A 48 -1.42 11.87 0.75
N ASP A 49 -2.70 12.19 1.00
CA ASP A 49 -3.35 13.45 0.63
C ASP A 49 -2.69 14.68 1.27
N ARG A 50 -2.45 14.67 2.59
CA ARG A 50 -1.76 15.78 3.28
C ARG A 50 -0.36 16.04 2.71
N VAL A 51 0.39 14.98 2.42
CA VAL A 51 1.75 15.11 1.86
C VAL A 51 1.70 15.67 0.44
N ILE A 52 0.77 15.20 -0.39
CA ILE A 52 0.66 15.60 -1.80
C ILE A 52 0.08 17.01 -1.94
N GLY A 53 -0.93 17.34 -1.15
CA GLY A 53 -1.55 18.66 -1.08
C GLY A 53 -0.57 19.75 -0.63
N ASN A 54 0.37 19.43 0.28
CA ASN A 54 1.44 20.36 0.67
C ASN A 54 2.34 20.77 -0.52
N HIS A 55 2.40 19.96 -1.58
CA HIS A 55 3.16 20.28 -2.79
C HIS A 55 2.30 20.93 -3.88
N GLY A 56 1.06 21.34 -3.57
CA GLY A 56 0.11 21.90 -4.55
C GLY A 56 -0.23 20.92 -5.67
N LYS A 57 -0.18 19.61 -5.38
CA LYS A 57 -0.49 18.54 -6.32
C LYS A 57 -1.75 17.82 -5.89
N GLU A 58 -2.40 17.16 -6.85
CA GLU A 58 -3.53 16.27 -6.64
C GLU A 58 -3.13 14.87 -7.14
N ALA A 59 -3.36 13.83 -6.33
CA ALA A 59 -3.14 12.46 -6.78
C ALA A 59 -4.40 11.85 -7.36
N ARG A 60 -4.23 11.13 -8.47
CA ARG A 60 -5.27 10.27 -9.04
C ARG A 60 -5.00 8.82 -8.68
N PHE A 61 -6.06 8.10 -8.32
CA PHE A 61 -6.01 6.70 -7.91
C PHE A 61 -6.92 5.84 -8.80
N PRO A 62 -6.49 5.49 -10.04
CA PRO A 62 -7.35 4.78 -11.00
C PRO A 62 -7.87 3.42 -10.49
N PHE A 63 -7.13 2.75 -9.59
CA PHE A 63 -7.58 1.50 -8.98
C PHE A 63 -8.68 1.66 -7.92
N LEU A 64 -9.00 2.90 -7.52
CA LEU A 64 -10.12 3.24 -6.66
C LEU A 64 -11.32 3.81 -7.40
N ASP A 65 -11.29 3.85 -8.74
CA ASP A 65 -12.47 4.20 -9.52
C ASP A 65 -13.64 3.28 -9.14
N GLU A 66 -14.83 3.86 -8.97
CA GLU A 66 -16.00 3.15 -8.47
C GLU A 66 -16.37 1.96 -9.36
N ASN A 67 -16.19 2.08 -10.68
CA ASN A 67 -16.48 0.99 -11.61
C ASN A 67 -15.45 -0.13 -11.48
N VAL A 68 -14.17 0.21 -11.29
CA VAL A 68 -13.10 -0.76 -11.06
C VAL A 68 -13.33 -1.52 -9.76
N VAL A 69 -13.64 -0.80 -8.67
CA VAL A 69 -13.90 -1.41 -7.36
C VAL A 69 -15.16 -2.29 -7.41
N SER A 70 -16.24 -1.80 -8.02
CA SER A 70 -17.48 -2.56 -8.20
C SER A 70 -17.26 -3.84 -8.98
N PHE A 71 -16.56 -3.76 -10.12
CA PHE A 71 -16.18 -4.93 -10.91
C PHE A 71 -15.37 -5.94 -10.09
N LEU A 72 -14.31 -5.51 -9.41
CA LEU A 72 -13.46 -6.40 -8.60
C LEU A 72 -14.23 -7.03 -7.42
N ASN A 73 -15.19 -6.31 -6.83
CA ASN A 73 -16.04 -6.85 -5.76
C ASN A 73 -17.05 -7.89 -6.28
N SER A 74 -17.53 -7.75 -7.52
CA SER A 74 -18.40 -8.75 -8.16
C SER A 74 -17.69 -10.08 -8.47
N LEU A 75 -16.36 -10.06 -8.55
CA LEU A 75 -15.57 -11.25 -8.90
C LEU A 75 -15.31 -12.12 -7.67
N PRO A 76 -15.39 -13.45 -7.81
CA PRO A 76 -14.97 -14.34 -6.75
C PRO A 76 -13.46 -14.24 -6.50
N VAL A 77 -13.05 -14.51 -5.25
CA VAL A 77 -11.67 -14.35 -4.76
C VAL A 77 -10.66 -15.12 -5.59
N TRP A 78 -10.96 -16.35 -5.99
CA TRP A 78 -10.04 -17.20 -6.77
C TRP A 78 -9.71 -16.63 -8.16
N LYS A 79 -10.54 -15.73 -8.72
CA LYS A 79 -10.20 -14.98 -9.94
C LYS A 79 -9.24 -13.81 -9.67
N LYS A 80 -9.19 -13.33 -8.43
CA LYS A 80 -8.37 -12.19 -7.99
C LYS A 80 -7.01 -12.65 -7.47
N ALA A 81 -6.99 -13.76 -6.73
CA ALA A 81 -5.79 -14.33 -6.13
C ALA A 81 -5.95 -15.84 -5.89
N ASP A 82 -4.85 -16.57 -6.03
CA ASP A 82 -4.73 -17.97 -5.63
C ASP A 82 -3.55 -18.12 -4.67
N LEU A 83 -3.84 -18.04 -3.37
CA LEU A 83 -2.80 -18.10 -2.33
C LEU A 83 -2.25 -19.51 -2.10
N THR A 84 -2.71 -20.52 -2.85
CA THR A 84 -2.10 -21.85 -2.83
C THR A 84 -0.83 -21.92 -3.68
N LEU A 85 -0.65 -20.96 -4.60
CA LEU A 85 0.53 -20.84 -5.44
C LEU A 85 1.70 -20.15 -4.72
N PRO A 86 2.95 -20.34 -5.19
CA PRO A 86 4.12 -19.69 -4.61
C PRO A 86 4.02 -18.15 -4.59
N ARG A 87 4.73 -17.56 -3.63
CA ARG A 87 4.85 -16.10 -3.48
C ARG A 87 5.25 -15.44 -4.79
N GLY A 88 4.53 -14.40 -5.18
CA GLY A 88 4.77 -13.67 -6.42
C GLY A 88 4.09 -14.27 -7.66
N ILE A 89 3.39 -15.40 -7.55
CA ILE A 89 2.61 -15.99 -8.65
C ILE A 89 1.12 -15.76 -8.39
N GLY A 90 0.60 -16.34 -7.30
CA GLY A 90 -0.84 -16.36 -7.02
C GLY A 90 -1.43 -15.06 -6.48
N GLU A 91 -0.59 -14.19 -5.92
CA GLU A 91 -1.00 -12.86 -5.46
C GLU A 91 -1.34 -11.97 -6.66
N LYS A 92 -2.45 -11.21 -6.61
CA LYS A 92 -2.80 -10.21 -7.62
C LYS A 92 -2.96 -10.79 -9.04
N LEU A 93 -3.46 -12.02 -9.13
CA LEU A 93 -3.55 -12.78 -10.37
C LEU A 93 -4.20 -11.98 -11.52
N ILE A 94 -5.35 -11.36 -11.28
CA ILE A 94 -6.05 -10.55 -12.29
C ILE A 94 -5.21 -9.37 -12.79
N LEU A 95 -4.45 -8.72 -11.90
CA LEU A 95 -3.56 -7.61 -12.28
C LEU A 95 -2.34 -8.11 -13.07
N ARG A 96 -1.82 -9.31 -12.75
CA ARG A 96 -0.73 -9.92 -13.51
C ARG A 96 -1.17 -10.28 -14.91
N LEU A 97 -2.36 -10.84 -15.06
CA LEU A 97 -2.96 -11.16 -16.37
C LEU A 97 -3.16 -9.89 -17.21
N ALA A 98 -3.76 -8.84 -16.63
CA ALA A 98 -3.91 -7.57 -17.32
C ALA A 98 -2.56 -6.94 -17.72
N ALA A 99 -1.54 -7.04 -16.87
CA ALA A 99 -0.19 -6.58 -17.20
C ALA A 99 0.41 -7.36 -18.38
N VAL A 100 0.22 -8.68 -18.44
CA VAL A 100 0.65 -9.50 -19.58
C VAL A 100 -0.07 -9.08 -20.87
N GLU A 101 -1.38 -8.86 -20.81
CA GLU A 101 -2.18 -8.42 -21.96
C GLU A 101 -1.73 -7.06 -22.50
N LEU A 102 -1.27 -6.16 -21.62
CA LEU A 102 -0.69 -4.87 -21.97
C LEU A 102 0.80 -4.94 -22.39
N GLY A 103 1.38 -6.13 -22.51
CA GLY A 103 2.78 -6.32 -22.89
C GLY A 103 3.81 -6.09 -21.76
N LEU A 104 3.36 -5.89 -20.52
CA LEU A 104 4.20 -5.66 -19.33
C LEU A 104 4.63 -6.99 -18.67
N THR A 105 5.08 -7.95 -19.46
CA THR A 105 5.34 -9.34 -19.02
C THR A 105 6.40 -9.42 -17.92
N ALA A 106 7.50 -8.66 -18.03
CA ALA A 106 8.53 -8.63 -17.00
C ALA A 106 7.99 -8.11 -15.65
N CYS A 107 7.16 -7.06 -15.68
CA CYS A 107 6.54 -6.49 -14.48
C CYS A 107 5.52 -7.44 -13.85
N ALA A 108 4.80 -8.20 -14.67
CA ALA A 108 3.79 -9.17 -14.23
C ALA A 108 4.37 -10.30 -13.37
N LEU A 109 5.67 -10.57 -13.46
CA LEU A 109 6.37 -11.60 -12.68
C LEU A 109 6.98 -11.08 -11.37
N LEU A 110 7.03 -9.76 -11.17
CA LEU A 110 7.65 -9.19 -9.98
C LEU A 110 6.76 -9.42 -8.75
N PRO A 111 7.30 -9.99 -7.65
CA PRO A 111 6.55 -10.09 -6.40
C PRO A 111 6.30 -8.69 -5.84
N LYS A 112 5.14 -8.48 -5.22
CA LYS A 112 4.86 -7.18 -4.60
C LYS A 112 5.89 -6.91 -3.51
N ARG A 113 6.48 -5.71 -3.57
CA ARG A 113 7.29 -5.11 -2.51
C ARG A 113 6.65 -3.77 -2.10
N ALA A 114 6.46 -3.52 -0.80
CA ALA A 114 6.01 -2.20 -0.36
C ALA A 114 7.11 -1.17 -0.58
N MET A 115 6.72 0.08 -0.86
CA MET A 115 7.67 1.14 -1.24
C MET A 115 8.75 1.31 -0.16
N GLN A 116 8.38 1.33 1.12
CA GLN A 116 9.31 1.41 2.25
C GLN A 116 10.37 0.29 2.28
N PHE A 117 10.02 -0.91 1.81
CA PHE A 117 10.96 -2.03 1.70
C PHE A 117 11.77 -1.95 0.40
N GLY A 118 11.17 -1.44 -0.69
CA GLY A 118 11.85 -1.22 -1.96
C GLY A 118 12.90 -0.12 -1.90
N SER A 119 12.58 1.00 -1.24
CA SER A 119 13.46 2.15 -1.02
C SER A 119 14.42 1.95 0.16
N ARG A 120 14.27 0.85 0.92
CA ARG A 120 15.02 0.55 2.14
C ARG A 120 14.80 1.54 3.30
N ILE A 121 13.81 2.44 3.20
CA ILE A 121 13.43 3.39 4.28
C ILE A 121 13.09 2.65 5.58
N ALA A 122 12.43 1.49 5.49
CA ALA A 122 12.09 0.68 6.67
C ALA A 122 13.33 0.22 7.47
N LYS A 123 14.54 0.22 6.89
CA LYS A 123 15.79 -0.07 7.62
C LYS A 123 16.36 1.14 8.36
N MET A 124 15.89 2.34 8.01
CA MET A 124 16.33 3.61 8.60
C MET A 124 15.40 4.06 9.73
N GLU A 125 14.17 3.53 9.79
CA GLU A 125 13.21 3.78 10.86
C GLU A 125 13.60 2.99 12.13
N LYS A 126 13.41 3.60 13.30
CA LYS A 126 13.58 2.87 14.57
C LYS A 126 12.40 1.93 14.77
N ASN A 127 12.64 0.77 15.37
CA ASN A 127 11.61 -0.26 15.61
C ASN A 127 10.39 0.23 16.41
N ASN A 128 10.53 1.31 17.19
CA ASN A 128 9.47 1.86 18.04
C ASN A 128 8.79 3.11 17.45
N GLU A 129 9.22 3.57 16.26
CA GLU A 129 8.63 4.72 15.58
C GLU A 129 7.58 4.23 14.58
N LYS A 130 6.35 4.76 14.67
CA LYS A 130 5.32 4.54 13.64
C LYS A 130 5.34 5.68 12.64
N ALA A 131 4.96 5.40 11.40
CA ALA A 131 4.83 6.41 10.36
C ALA A 131 3.80 7.52 10.67
N SER A 132 2.89 7.29 11.62
CA SER A 132 1.93 8.28 12.13
C SER A 132 2.50 9.19 13.22
N ASP A 133 3.65 8.84 13.79
CA ASP A 133 4.22 9.56 14.93
C ASP A 133 4.87 10.85 14.47
N LYS A 134 4.82 11.88 15.32
CA LYS A 134 5.52 13.13 15.04
C LYS A 134 7.03 12.88 15.07
N CYS A 135 7.71 13.17 13.97
CA CYS A 135 9.15 12.96 13.87
C CYS A 135 9.90 14.04 14.64
N GLY A 136 10.42 13.71 15.84
CA GLY A 136 11.22 14.64 16.65
C GLY A 136 12.48 15.16 15.93
N ARG A 137 13.06 14.39 15.00
CA ARG A 137 14.23 14.81 14.19
C ARG A 137 13.94 16.00 13.27
N LEU A 138 12.68 16.18 12.87
CA LEU A 138 12.25 17.27 11.99
C LEU A 138 11.65 18.45 12.77
N GLN A 139 11.45 18.31 14.09
CA GLN A 139 10.93 19.39 14.93
C GLN A 139 11.97 20.47 15.23
N VAL A 140 13.26 20.16 15.08
CA VAL A 140 14.37 21.10 15.37
C VAL A 140 14.47 22.22 14.31
N ILE A 141 13.85 22.06 13.14
CA ILE A 141 13.98 23.02 12.03
C ILE A 141 13.02 24.21 12.16
N SER A 142 12.01 24.13 13.03
CA SER A 142 11.03 25.22 13.19
C SER A 142 11.37 26.11 14.38
N LEU A 143 12.19 27.15 14.15
CA LEU A 143 12.12 28.53 14.71
C LEU A 143 13.49 29.17 15.03
N GLU A 144 14.58 28.43 15.09
CA GLU A 144 15.89 29.00 15.48
C GLU A 144 16.77 29.40 14.27
N ASP A 145 16.66 28.71 13.14
CA ASP A 145 17.51 28.96 11.95
C ASP A 145 17.10 30.17 11.10
N LEU A 146 15.91 30.76 11.31
CA LEU A 146 15.46 31.96 10.57
C LEU A 146 15.84 33.28 11.26
N SER A 147 16.38 33.19 12.48
CA SER A 147 16.62 34.36 13.35
C SER A 147 18.05 34.88 13.29
N ILE A 148 18.99 34.16 12.64
CA ILE A 148 20.43 34.46 12.72
C ILE A 148 20.95 35.28 11.52
N GLU A 149 20.23 35.38 10.39
CA GLU A 149 20.73 36.15 9.22
C GLU A 149 20.40 37.66 9.23
N LYS A 150 19.80 38.22 10.28
CA LYS A 150 19.43 39.66 10.31
C LYS A 150 20.26 40.56 11.23
N GLU A 151 21.31 40.07 11.88
CA GLU A 151 22.07 40.87 12.85
C GLU A 151 23.57 41.06 12.56
N ILE A 152 24.05 40.80 11.34
CA ILE A 152 25.42 41.15 10.95
C ILE A 152 25.45 41.79 9.55
N GLU A 153 25.14 43.08 9.48
CA GLU A 153 25.87 44.01 8.62
C GLU A 153 25.91 45.37 9.35
N VAL A 154 27.12 45.75 9.75
CA VAL A 154 27.50 47.00 10.43
C VAL A 154 27.51 48.15 9.44
#